data_AF-A0AAD1WWK0-F1
#
_entry.id   AF-A0AAD1WWK0-F1
#
_cell.length_a   1.000
_cell.length_b   1.000
_cell.length_c   1.000
_cell.angle_alpha   90.00
_cell.angle_beta   90.00
_cell.angle_gamma   90.00
#
_symmetry.space_group_name_H-M   'P 1'
#
loop_
_entity.id
_entity.type
_entity.pdbx_description
1 polymer ?
#
loop_
_entity_poly.entity_id
_entity_poly.type
_entity_poly.pdbx_seq_one_letter_code
_entity_poly.pdbx_strand_id
1 'polypeptide(L)'
;MDTVSSHSDSSTSGDLSELLKEATKEVHEQAENTEFMRNFQKGLVSLHEFKMVMSSLYFVYEALEAEIERNKDNPVFSPIYFPLELHRKDALEQDLEYFYGPQWRKKIPCPQSTKNYVTRLHHVGQKEPELLVAHAYTRYLGDLSGGQVLKKIAQKALQLPVTGEGLAFFTFDNVSSATKFKQLYRSRMNSIEMNVAAKNRILNEAKTAFLLNVKVMTQD
;
A
#
# COMPACT_ATOMS: atom_id res chain seq x y z
N MET A 1 -13.54 45.92 19.03
CA MET A 1 -14.60 44.98 18.57
C MET A 1 -13.97 44.18 17.47
N ASP A 2 -13.24 43.13 17.85
CA ASP A 2 -12.50 42.28 16.92
C ASP A 2 -13.42 41.16 16.46
N THR A 3 -13.83 41.20 15.20
CA THR A 3 -14.60 40.14 14.55
C THR A 3 -13.66 38.97 14.27
N VAL A 4 -13.74 37.96 15.13
CA VAL A 4 -13.14 36.64 14.95
C VAL A 4 -13.68 36.03 13.66
N SER A 5 -12.79 35.84 12.68
CA SER A 5 -13.07 35.12 11.43
C SER A 5 -13.24 33.64 11.75
N SER A 6 -14.50 33.19 11.84
CA SER A 6 -14.87 31.78 11.88
C SER A 6 -14.50 31.12 10.55
N HIS A 7 -13.33 30.48 10.50
CA HIS A 7 -13.00 29.55 9.43
C HIS A 7 -13.93 28.34 9.58
N SER A 8 -14.98 28.30 8.76
CA SER A 8 -15.92 27.20 8.72
C SER A 8 -15.25 25.94 8.14
N ASP A 9 -15.37 24.84 8.90
CA ASP A 9 -15.09 23.44 8.54
C ASP A 9 -15.85 23.00 7.27
N SER A 10 -15.41 23.46 6.09
CA SER A 10 -16.01 23.06 4.80
C SER A 10 -15.13 22.10 3.99
N SER A 11 -13.90 21.82 4.43
CA SER A 11 -12.94 21.01 3.66
C SER A 11 -13.19 19.51 3.70
N THR A 12 -14.18 19.01 4.46
CA THR A 12 -14.43 17.56 4.66
C THR A 12 -15.76 17.06 4.10
N SER A 13 -16.49 17.88 3.34
CA SER A 13 -17.78 17.51 2.72
C SER A 13 -17.66 16.70 1.42
N GLY A 14 -16.49 16.15 1.11
CA GLY A 14 -16.20 15.40 -0.11
C GLY A 14 -16.23 13.87 0.04
N ASP A 15 -16.22 13.20 -1.11
CA ASP A 15 -15.99 11.77 -1.24
C ASP A 15 -14.63 11.39 -0.64
N LEU A 16 -14.60 10.32 0.16
CA LEU A 16 -13.39 9.86 0.85
C LEU A 16 -12.23 9.62 -0.13
N SER A 17 -12.52 9.12 -1.33
CA SER A 17 -11.51 8.87 -2.37
C SER A 17 -10.81 10.13 -2.86
N GLU A 18 -11.55 11.21 -3.06
CA GLU A 18 -10.96 12.48 -3.53
C GLU A 18 -10.21 13.17 -2.40
N LEU A 19 -10.75 13.13 -1.18
CA LEU A 19 -10.07 13.65 0.00
C LEU A 19 -8.74 12.94 0.26
N LEU A 20 -8.71 11.60 0.14
CA LEU A 20 -7.48 10.81 0.29
C LEU A 20 -6.46 11.15 -0.79
N LYS A 21 -6.90 11.26 -2.05
CA LYS A 21 -6.03 11.63 -3.17
C LYS A 21 -5.39 12.99 -2.95
N GLU A 22 -6.16 13.99 -2.54
CA GLU A 22 -5.62 15.33 -2.28
C GLU A 22 -4.70 15.33 -1.04
N ALA A 23 -5.15 14.74 0.06
CA ALA A 23 -4.38 14.71 1.31
C ALA A 23 -3.04 13.96 1.19
N THR A 24 -2.93 13.00 0.27
CA THR A 24 -1.71 12.21 0.08
C THR A 24 -0.84 12.69 -1.08
N LYS A 25 -1.25 13.73 -1.81
CA LYS A 25 -0.54 14.22 -2.99
C LYS A 25 0.91 14.59 -2.70
N GLU A 26 1.14 15.44 -1.69
CA GLU A 26 2.50 15.91 -1.34
C GLU A 26 3.40 14.76 -0.90
N VAL A 27 2.90 13.86 -0.03
CA VAL A 27 3.69 12.71 0.45
C VAL A 27 3.92 11.67 -0.65
N HIS A 28 2.99 11.54 -1.61
CA HIS A 28 3.19 10.71 -2.81
C HIS A 28 4.29 11.28 -3.70
N GLU A 29 4.27 12.58 -3.99
CA GLU A 29 5.32 13.26 -4.75
C GLU A 29 6.68 13.13 -4.07
N GLN A 30 6.74 13.27 -2.74
CA GLN A 30 7.97 13.05 -1.98
C GLN A 30 8.46 11.60 -2.07
N ALA A 31 7.55 10.61 -1.96
CA ALA A 31 7.88 9.19 -2.05
C ALA A 31 8.50 8.82 -3.41
N GLU A 32 7.90 9.29 -4.51
CA GLU A 32 8.41 9.08 -5.87
C GLU A 32 9.77 9.74 -6.10
N ASN A 33 10.04 10.84 -5.40
CA ASN A 33 11.29 11.58 -5.50
C ASN A 33 12.38 11.12 -4.52
N THR A 34 12.19 10.04 -3.75
CA THR A 34 13.28 9.46 -2.95
C THR A 34 14.42 8.96 -3.84
N GLU A 35 15.66 8.95 -3.33
CA GLU A 35 16.80 8.47 -4.10
C GLU A 35 16.61 7.03 -4.60
N PHE A 36 16.12 6.15 -3.72
CA PHE A 36 15.77 4.78 -4.07
C PHE A 36 14.79 4.73 -5.24
N MET A 37 13.67 5.46 -5.18
CA MET A 37 12.65 5.42 -6.24
C MET A 37 13.15 6.02 -7.55
N ARG A 38 13.93 7.10 -7.51
CA ARG A 38 14.54 7.67 -8.73
C ARG A 38 15.54 6.72 -9.37
N ASN A 39 16.35 6.03 -8.56
CA ASN A 39 17.29 5.02 -9.06
C ASN A 39 16.54 3.82 -9.65
N PHE A 40 15.52 3.33 -8.94
CA PHE A 40 14.64 2.29 -9.44
C PHE A 40 14.03 2.67 -10.79
N GLN A 41 13.43 3.87 -10.92
CA GLN A 41 12.81 4.35 -12.16
C GLN A 41 13.80 4.44 -13.34
N LYS A 42 15.08 4.68 -13.06
CA LYS A 42 16.17 4.67 -14.05
C LYS A 42 16.68 3.27 -14.39
N GLY A 43 16.12 2.22 -13.77
CA GLY A 43 16.59 0.84 -13.88
C GLY A 43 17.88 0.57 -13.12
N LEU A 44 18.27 1.47 -12.21
CA LEU A 44 19.45 1.36 -11.35
C LEU A 44 19.04 0.70 -10.03
N VAL A 45 18.60 -0.55 -10.10
CA VAL A 45 18.24 -1.37 -8.93
C VAL A 45 19.00 -2.68 -9.01
N SER A 46 19.71 -3.02 -7.94
CA SER A 46 20.38 -4.31 -7.83
C SER A 46 19.41 -5.41 -7.43
N LEU A 47 19.77 -6.66 -7.73
CA LEU A 47 18.99 -7.82 -7.27
C LEU A 47 18.91 -7.88 -5.73
N HIS A 48 19.96 -7.43 -5.04
CA HIS A 48 19.97 -7.39 -3.58
C HIS A 48 18.93 -6.41 -3.04
N GLU A 49 18.93 -5.16 -3.52
CA GLU A 49 17.96 -4.13 -3.13
C GLU A 49 16.52 -4.55 -3.46
N PHE A 50 16.31 -5.14 -4.64
CA PHE A 50 14.99 -5.63 -5.02
C PHE A 50 14.52 -6.73 -4.05
N LYS A 51 15.37 -7.71 -3.75
CA LYS A 51 15.06 -8.77 -2.79
C LYS A 51 14.78 -8.25 -1.38
N MET A 52 15.51 -7.22 -0.92
CA MET A 52 15.25 -6.52 0.34
C MET A 52 13.84 -5.93 0.36
N VAL A 53 13.47 -5.17 -0.67
CA VAL A 53 12.12 -4.59 -0.77
C VAL A 53 11.05 -5.69 -0.81
N MET A 54 11.22 -6.72 -1.63
CA MET A 54 10.25 -7.82 -1.72
C MET A 54 10.07 -8.54 -0.37
N SER A 55 11.16 -8.74 0.39
CA SER A 55 11.08 -9.31 1.74
C SER A 55 10.34 -8.40 2.73
N SER A 56 10.58 -7.09 2.68
CA SER A 56 9.85 -6.14 3.51
C SER A 56 8.37 -6.09 3.15
N LEU A 57 8.04 -6.10 1.86
CA LEU A 57 6.65 -6.13 1.40
C LEU A 57 5.94 -7.39 1.86
N TYR A 58 6.57 -8.57 1.84
CA TYR A 58 5.98 -9.79 2.38
C TYR A 58 5.46 -9.60 3.82
N PHE A 59 6.29 -9.08 4.73
CA PHE A 59 5.86 -8.85 6.10
C PHE A 59 4.77 -7.78 6.21
N VAL A 60 4.84 -6.72 5.42
CA VAL A 60 3.83 -5.65 5.40
C VAL A 60 2.47 -6.18 4.92
N TYR A 61 2.43 -6.92 3.81
CA TYR A 61 1.18 -7.49 3.29
C TYR A 61 0.67 -8.64 4.14
N GLU A 62 1.53 -9.48 4.71
CA GLU A 62 1.12 -10.50 5.67
C GLU A 62 0.38 -9.87 6.86
N ALA A 63 0.91 -8.79 7.42
CA ALA A 63 0.28 -8.07 8.53
C ALA A 63 -0.99 -7.35 8.09
N LEU A 64 -0.96 -6.63 6.97
CA LEU A 64 -2.12 -5.93 6.42
C LEU A 64 -3.27 -6.91 6.17
N GLU A 65 -3.00 -8.02 5.50
CA GLU A 65 -4.02 -8.99 5.07
C GLU A 65 -4.54 -9.81 6.25
N ALA A 66 -3.72 -10.09 7.27
CA ALA A 66 -4.20 -10.67 8.52
C ALA A 66 -5.20 -9.73 9.25
N GLU A 67 -4.94 -8.42 9.24
CA GLU A 67 -5.83 -7.44 9.85
C GLU A 67 -7.06 -7.12 8.98
N ILE A 68 -6.96 -7.27 7.66
CA ILE A 68 -8.10 -7.27 6.74
C ILE A 68 -9.02 -8.47 7.04
N GLU A 69 -8.47 -9.68 7.14
CA GLU A 69 -9.25 -10.87 7.47
C GLU A 69 -9.95 -10.75 8.83
N ARG A 70 -9.29 -10.14 9.82
CA ARG A 70 -9.89 -9.86 11.13
C ARG A 70 -11.12 -8.94 11.01
N ASN A 71 -11.08 -7.97 10.10
CA ASN A 71 -12.08 -6.91 9.98
C ASN A 71 -13.00 -7.06 8.75
N LYS A 72 -12.99 -8.21 8.07
CA LYS A 72 -13.72 -8.40 6.80
C LYS A 72 -15.23 -8.20 6.90
N ASP A 73 -15.81 -8.49 8.06
CA ASP A 73 -17.24 -8.32 8.32
C ASP A 73 -17.56 -6.99 9.01
N ASN A 74 -16.54 -6.20 9.38
CA ASN A 74 -16.72 -4.90 10.04
C ASN A 74 -17.20 -3.86 9.02
N PRO A 75 -18.35 -3.19 9.20
CA PRO A 75 -18.90 -2.24 8.23
C PRO A 75 -17.96 -1.08 7.85
N VAL A 76 -17.01 -0.73 8.72
CA VAL A 76 -16.01 0.31 8.45
C VAL A 76 -14.95 -0.10 7.41
N PHE A 77 -14.92 -1.38 7.02
CA PHE A 77 -13.95 -1.92 6.05
C PHE A 77 -14.58 -2.84 5.00
N SER A 78 -15.60 -3.63 5.36
CA SER A 78 -16.19 -4.66 4.50
C SER A 78 -16.56 -4.23 3.07
N PRO A 79 -16.95 -2.97 2.77
CA PRO A 79 -17.22 -2.55 1.40
C PRO A 79 -16.02 -2.66 0.45
N ILE A 80 -14.79 -2.64 0.97
CA ILE A 80 -13.54 -2.72 0.20
C ILE A 80 -12.79 -4.05 0.36
N TYR A 81 -13.46 -5.08 0.89
CA TYR A 81 -12.88 -6.42 1.04
C TYR A 81 -12.85 -7.17 -0.31
N PHE A 82 -11.68 -7.19 -0.95
CA PHE A 82 -11.43 -7.80 -2.26
C PHE A 82 -10.24 -8.77 -2.23
N PRO A 83 -10.34 -9.90 -1.49
CA PRO A 83 -9.20 -10.78 -1.27
C PRO A 83 -8.70 -11.45 -2.56
N LEU A 84 -9.61 -11.91 -3.42
CA LEU A 84 -9.26 -12.60 -4.66
C LEU A 84 -8.53 -11.67 -5.63
N GLU A 85 -8.95 -10.42 -5.68
CA GLU A 85 -8.42 -9.43 -6.60
C GLU A 85 -7.14 -8.77 -6.07
N LEU A 86 -7.04 -8.53 -4.77
CA LEU A 86 -5.99 -7.66 -4.22
C LEU A 86 -4.99 -8.33 -3.30
N HIS A 87 -5.29 -9.45 -2.62
CA HIS A 87 -4.33 -10.01 -1.67
C HIS A 87 -3.03 -10.41 -2.38
N ARG A 88 -1.90 -10.06 -1.78
CA ARG A 88 -0.54 -10.14 -2.33
C ARG A 88 0.33 -11.12 -1.57
N LYS A 89 -0.03 -11.56 -0.36
CA LYS A 89 0.80 -12.46 0.44
C LYS A 89 1.23 -13.68 -0.36
N ASP A 90 0.30 -14.43 -0.96
CA ASP A 90 0.62 -15.65 -1.69
C ASP A 90 1.52 -15.42 -2.91
N ALA A 91 1.36 -14.27 -3.59
CA ALA A 91 2.22 -13.86 -4.69
C ALA A 91 3.64 -13.51 -4.19
N LEU A 92 3.74 -12.85 -3.04
CA LEU A 92 5.02 -12.54 -2.39
C LEU A 92 5.72 -13.82 -1.90
N GLU A 93 4.99 -14.82 -1.42
CA GLU A 93 5.57 -16.12 -1.04
C GLU A 93 6.22 -16.82 -2.25
N GLN A 94 5.56 -16.78 -3.42
CA GLN A 94 6.12 -17.31 -4.68
C GLN A 94 7.38 -16.56 -5.11
N ASP A 95 7.35 -15.22 -5.08
CA ASP A 95 8.51 -14.40 -5.43
C ASP A 95 9.69 -14.66 -4.49
N LEU A 96 9.43 -14.78 -3.18
CA LEU A 96 10.47 -15.06 -2.21
C LEU A 96 11.06 -16.47 -2.33
N GLU A 97 10.23 -17.47 -2.64
CA GLU A 97 10.73 -18.80 -2.97
C GLU A 97 11.61 -18.79 -4.22
N TYR A 98 11.21 -18.05 -5.26
CA TYR A 98 12.03 -17.86 -6.46
C TYR A 98 13.41 -17.24 -6.12
N PHE A 99 13.44 -16.18 -5.29
CA PHE A 99 14.69 -15.46 -4.99
C PHE A 99 15.58 -16.07 -3.92
N TYR A 100 15.02 -16.83 -2.97
CA TYR A 100 15.74 -17.36 -1.80
C TYR A 100 15.71 -18.89 -1.69
N GLY A 101 14.95 -19.56 -2.55
CA GLY A 101 14.74 -21.01 -2.58
C GLY A 101 13.73 -21.51 -1.55
N PRO A 102 13.54 -22.85 -1.43
CA PRO A 102 12.45 -23.45 -0.63
C PRO A 102 12.47 -23.12 0.87
N GLN A 103 13.61 -22.67 1.39
CA GLN A 103 13.76 -22.24 2.80
C GLN A 103 13.75 -20.71 2.97
N TRP A 104 13.13 -19.99 2.03
CA TRP A 104 13.11 -18.52 2.00
C TRP A 104 12.70 -17.89 3.33
N ARG A 105 11.71 -18.46 4.04
CA ARG A 105 11.22 -17.96 5.34
C ARG A 105 12.32 -17.80 6.40
N LYS A 106 13.36 -18.65 6.35
CA LYS A 106 14.50 -18.60 7.28
C LYS A 106 15.60 -17.61 6.87
N LYS A 107 15.54 -17.10 5.63
CA LYS A 107 16.61 -16.32 5.00
C LYS A 107 16.23 -14.85 4.79
N ILE A 108 14.94 -14.54 4.72
CA ILE A 108 14.49 -13.19 4.44
C ILE A 108 14.75 -12.25 5.63
N PRO A 109 15.30 -11.05 5.40
CA PRO A 109 15.50 -10.07 6.46
C PRO A 109 14.19 -9.37 6.80
N CYS A 110 14.06 -8.92 8.04
CA CYS A 110 12.98 -8.04 8.49
C CYS A 110 13.58 -6.77 9.12
N PRO A 111 13.86 -5.73 8.31
CA PRO A 111 14.43 -4.47 8.78
C PRO A 111 13.56 -3.77 9.81
N GLN A 112 14.15 -2.88 10.61
CA GLN A 112 13.40 -2.20 11.68
C GLN A 112 12.27 -1.33 11.13
N SER A 113 12.47 -0.66 9.99
CA SER A 113 11.43 0.10 9.28
C SER A 113 10.21 -0.77 8.95
N THR A 114 10.45 -2.01 8.52
CA THR A 114 9.42 -3.01 8.22
C THR A 114 8.67 -3.42 9.49
N LYS A 115 9.39 -3.72 10.57
CA LYS A 115 8.78 -4.06 11.88
C LYS A 115 7.90 -2.93 12.41
N ASN A 116 8.33 -1.68 12.24
CA ASN A 116 7.56 -0.50 12.66
C ASN A 116 6.25 -0.40 11.87
N TYR A 117 6.28 -0.64 10.56
CA TYR A 117 5.06 -0.65 9.75
C TYR A 117 4.14 -1.81 10.17
N VAL A 118 4.66 -3.04 10.27
CA VAL A 118 3.89 -4.20 10.77
C VAL A 118 3.23 -3.92 12.13
N THR A 119 3.95 -3.29 13.05
CA THR A 119 3.42 -2.90 14.36
C THR A 119 2.24 -1.92 14.23
N ARG A 120 2.34 -0.91 13.35
CA ARG A 120 1.24 0.03 13.11
C ARG A 120 0.03 -0.66 12.49
N LEU A 121 0.24 -1.56 11.53
CA LEU A 121 -0.84 -2.32 10.89
C LEU A 121 -1.62 -3.14 11.92
N HIS A 122 -0.93 -3.89 12.78
CA HIS A 122 -1.59 -4.64 13.85
C HIS A 122 -2.32 -3.74 14.84
N HIS A 123 -1.73 -2.60 15.22
CA HIS A 123 -2.41 -1.64 16.08
C HIS A 123 -3.71 -1.14 15.45
N VAL A 124 -3.66 -0.69 14.19
CA VAL A 124 -4.82 -0.19 13.45
C VAL A 124 -5.89 -1.28 13.34
N GLY A 125 -5.53 -2.46 12.85
CA GLY A 125 -6.48 -3.56 12.68
C GLY A 125 -7.16 -4.02 13.97
N GLN A 126 -6.48 -3.91 15.12
CA GLN A 126 -6.98 -4.41 16.40
C GLN A 126 -7.67 -3.33 17.26
N LYS A 127 -7.29 -2.06 17.09
CA LYS A 127 -7.71 -0.97 17.99
C LYS A 127 -8.42 0.18 17.28
N GLU A 128 -8.14 0.40 16.00
CA GLU A 128 -8.66 1.53 15.22
C GLU A 128 -9.07 1.05 13.80
N PRO A 129 -9.94 0.03 13.66
CA PRO A 129 -10.19 -0.64 12.39
C PRO A 129 -10.75 0.28 11.30
N GLU A 130 -11.39 1.38 11.66
CA GLU A 130 -11.82 2.43 10.74
C GLU A 130 -10.66 3.09 9.98
N LEU A 131 -9.44 3.01 10.48
CA LEU A 131 -8.25 3.55 9.82
C LEU A 131 -7.60 2.55 8.85
N LEU A 132 -8.03 1.28 8.87
CA LEU A 132 -7.43 0.23 8.03
C LEU A 132 -7.58 0.52 6.53
N VAL A 133 -8.67 1.20 6.14
CA VAL A 133 -8.90 1.69 4.77
C VAL A 133 -7.76 2.58 4.26
N ALA A 134 -7.12 3.36 5.14
CA ALA A 134 -6.02 4.23 4.78
C ALA A 134 -4.79 3.42 4.29
N HIS A 135 -4.48 2.32 4.98
CA HIS A 135 -3.36 1.45 4.60
C HIS A 135 -3.66 0.64 3.33
N ALA A 136 -4.85 0.05 3.25
CA ALA A 136 -5.28 -0.69 2.06
C ALA A 136 -5.31 0.22 0.82
N TYR A 137 -5.83 1.45 0.94
CA TYR A 137 -5.80 2.47 -0.11
C TYR A 137 -4.37 2.76 -0.58
N THR A 138 -3.47 3.10 0.35
CA THR A 138 -2.09 3.49 0.05
C THR A 138 -1.31 2.38 -0.66
N ARG A 139 -1.53 1.12 -0.24
CA ARG A 139 -0.84 -0.05 -0.82
C ARG A 139 -1.48 -0.47 -2.15
N TYR A 140 -2.72 -0.95 -2.14
CA TYR A 140 -3.32 -1.61 -3.30
C TYR A 140 -3.52 -0.68 -4.51
N LEU A 141 -3.94 0.58 -4.30
CA LEU A 141 -4.07 1.51 -5.43
C LEU A 141 -2.72 1.95 -5.99
N GLY A 142 -1.66 1.96 -5.16
CA GLY A 142 -0.29 2.15 -5.59
C GLY A 142 0.19 1.03 -6.50
N ASP A 143 -0.06 -0.22 -6.12
CA ASP A 143 0.33 -1.41 -6.89
C ASP A 143 -0.37 -1.49 -8.26
N LEU A 144 -1.66 -1.13 -8.29
CA LEU A 144 -2.46 -1.02 -9.52
C LEU A 144 -2.17 0.26 -10.33
N SER A 145 -1.23 1.09 -9.87
CA SER A 145 -0.81 2.32 -10.55
C SER A 145 0.69 2.28 -10.85
N GLY A 146 1.54 2.84 -9.99
CA GLY A 146 2.99 2.86 -10.18
C GLY A 146 3.62 1.47 -10.18
N GLY A 147 3.05 0.51 -9.45
CA GLY A 147 3.55 -0.87 -9.40
C GLY A 147 3.64 -1.53 -10.79
N GLN A 148 2.71 -1.22 -11.70
CA GLN A 148 2.73 -1.77 -13.07
C GLN A 148 3.90 -1.23 -13.91
N VAL A 149 4.34 0.00 -13.63
CA VAL A 149 5.54 0.58 -14.24
C VAL A 149 6.79 -0.05 -13.62
N LEU A 150 6.84 -0.16 -12.30
CA LEU A 150 7.95 -0.78 -11.57
C LEU A 150 8.18 -2.24 -11.99
N LYS A 151 7.12 -3.01 -12.24
CA LYS A 151 7.20 -4.37 -12.79
C LYS A 151 8.06 -4.43 -14.05
N LYS A 152 7.76 -3.58 -15.03
CA LYS A 152 8.47 -3.55 -16.33
C LYS A 152 9.93 -3.16 -16.16
N ILE A 153 10.19 -2.22 -15.25
CA ILE A 153 11.54 -1.74 -14.97
C ILE A 153 12.36 -2.83 -14.27
N ALA A 154 11.81 -3.47 -13.23
CA ALA A 154 12.45 -4.58 -12.54
C ALA A 154 12.75 -5.75 -13.49
N GLN A 155 11.78 -6.12 -14.34
CA GLN A 155 11.96 -7.19 -15.32
C GLN A 155 13.16 -6.92 -16.23
N LYS A 156 13.26 -5.70 -16.77
CA LYS A 156 14.35 -5.30 -17.65
C LYS A 156 15.69 -5.18 -16.91
N ALA A 157 15.71 -4.46 -15.78
CA ALA A 157 16.94 -4.17 -15.04
C ALA A 157 17.59 -5.44 -14.47
N LEU A 158 16.77 -6.38 -13.99
CA LEU A 158 17.22 -7.62 -13.35
C LEU A 158 17.22 -8.82 -14.30
N GLN A 159 16.88 -8.62 -15.57
CA GLN A 159 16.81 -9.66 -16.60
C GLN A 159 15.92 -10.84 -16.18
N LEU A 160 14.77 -10.54 -15.56
CA LEU A 160 13.84 -11.56 -15.10
C LEU A 160 13.08 -12.19 -16.29
N PRO A 161 12.65 -13.45 -16.16
CA PRO A 161 11.96 -14.16 -17.24
C PRO A 161 10.71 -13.43 -17.72
N VAL A 162 10.41 -13.58 -19.01
CA VAL A 162 9.17 -13.05 -19.62
C VAL A 162 7.92 -13.79 -19.15
N THR A 163 8.10 -14.99 -18.62
CA THR A 163 7.09 -15.87 -18.02
C THR A 163 6.57 -15.35 -16.67
N GLY A 164 7.29 -14.42 -16.01
CA GLY A 164 6.79 -13.65 -14.88
C GLY A 164 7.30 -14.09 -13.50
N GLU A 165 8.14 -15.12 -13.42
CA GLU A 165 8.74 -15.58 -12.16
C GLU A 165 9.56 -14.46 -11.49
N GLY A 166 9.39 -14.32 -10.17
CA GLY A 166 9.98 -13.24 -9.39
C GLY A 166 9.26 -11.89 -9.50
N LEU A 167 8.11 -11.84 -10.18
CA LEU A 167 7.25 -10.65 -10.34
C LEU A 167 5.76 -10.96 -10.11
N ALA A 168 5.43 -12.04 -9.40
CA ALA A 168 4.06 -12.43 -9.09
C ALA A 168 3.33 -11.33 -8.31
N PHE A 169 4.00 -10.66 -7.35
CA PHE A 169 3.45 -9.54 -6.59
C PHE A 169 2.78 -8.47 -7.47
N PHE A 170 3.41 -8.13 -8.59
CA PHE A 170 2.94 -7.11 -9.51
C PHE A 170 1.85 -7.58 -10.48
N THR A 171 1.47 -8.86 -10.42
CA THR A 171 0.53 -9.50 -11.34
C THR A 171 -0.82 -9.73 -10.64
N PHE A 172 -1.90 -9.24 -11.24
CA PHE A 172 -3.24 -9.26 -10.66
C PHE A 172 -4.18 -10.07 -11.56
N ASP A 173 -4.12 -11.40 -11.47
CA ASP A 173 -4.83 -12.30 -12.40
C ASP A 173 -6.35 -12.13 -12.35
N ASN A 174 -6.89 -11.76 -11.18
CA ASN A 174 -8.32 -11.50 -10.99
C ASN A 174 -8.73 -10.06 -11.29
N VAL A 175 -7.83 -9.22 -11.83
CA VAL A 175 -8.10 -7.83 -12.23
C VAL A 175 -7.87 -7.64 -13.73
N SER A 176 -8.95 -7.76 -14.51
CA SER A 176 -8.90 -7.60 -15.98
C SER A 176 -8.56 -6.18 -16.45
N SER A 177 -8.86 -5.16 -15.65
CA SER A 177 -8.53 -3.77 -15.94
C SER A 177 -8.24 -3.01 -14.66
N ALA A 178 -6.96 -2.68 -14.43
CA ALA A 178 -6.54 -1.89 -13.29
C ALA A 178 -7.31 -0.55 -13.19
N THR A 179 -7.56 0.12 -14.31
CA THR A 179 -8.31 1.39 -14.32
C THR A 179 -9.74 1.21 -13.82
N LYS A 180 -10.49 0.24 -14.35
CA LYS A 180 -11.88 -0.02 -13.93
C LYS A 180 -11.94 -0.48 -12.49
N PHE A 181 -11.00 -1.34 -12.07
CA PHE A 181 -10.96 -1.82 -10.70
C PHE A 181 -10.65 -0.71 -9.69
N LYS A 182 -9.71 0.20 -9.99
CA LYS A 182 -9.46 1.37 -9.15
C LYS A 182 -10.67 2.30 -9.05
N GLN A 183 -11.49 2.42 -10.11
CA GLN A 183 -12.75 3.18 -10.05
C GLN A 183 -13.78 2.49 -9.15
N LEU A 184 -13.94 1.17 -9.29
CA LEU A 184 -14.78 0.36 -8.41
C LEU A 184 -14.36 0.50 -6.94
N TYR A 185 -13.07 0.34 -6.66
CA TYR A 185 -12.52 0.43 -5.30
C TYR A 185 -12.81 1.81 -4.68
N ARG A 186 -12.60 2.90 -5.42
CA ARG A 186 -12.93 4.26 -4.95
C ARG A 186 -14.43 4.42 -4.67
N SER A 187 -15.29 3.93 -5.56
CA SER A 187 -16.74 3.97 -5.35
C SER A 187 -17.16 3.20 -4.08
N ARG A 188 -16.55 2.04 -3.83
CA ARG A 188 -16.80 1.24 -2.62
C ARG A 188 -16.32 1.93 -1.35
N MET A 189 -15.14 2.56 -1.40
CA MET A 189 -14.63 3.37 -0.30
C MET A 189 -15.55 4.56 0.02
N ASN A 190 -16.13 5.19 -1.00
CA ASN A 190 -17.08 6.30 -0.80
C ASN A 190 -18.42 5.85 -0.20
N SER A 191 -18.74 4.55 -0.24
CA SER A 191 -19.95 3.98 0.38
C SER A 191 -19.81 3.68 1.88
N ILE A 192 -18.61 3.82 2.45
CA ILE A 192 -18.39 3.62 3.89
C ILE A 192 -18.98 4.82 4.65
N GLU A 193 -19.93 4.55 5.53
CA GLU A 193 -20.57 5.59 6.35
C GLU A 193 -19.62 6.12 7.43
N MET A 194 -19.27 7.40 7.36
CA MET A 194 -18.31 8.01 8.27
C MET A 194 -18.66 9.46 8.60
N ASN A 195 -18.43 9.84 9.86
CA ASN A 195 -18.48 11.24 10.26
C ASN A 195 -17.19 12.00 9.85
N VAL A 196 -17.24 13.33 9.92
CA VAL A 196 -16.13 14.22 9.55
C VAL A 196 -14.86 13.93 10.34
N ALA A 197 -14.96 13.65 11.64
CA ALA A 197 -13.81 13.35 12.49
C ALA A 197 -13.10 12.05 12.07
N ALA A 198 -13.86 11.01 11.71
CA ALA A 198 -13.33 9.75 11.23
C ALA A 198 -12.64 9.91 9.86
N LYS A 199 -13.24 10.69 8.94
CA LYS A 199 -12.58 11.05 7.67
C LYS A 199 -11.23 11.72 7.93
N ASN A 200 -11.17 12.74 8.78
CA ASN A 200 -9.92 13.44 9.10
C ASN A 200 -8.85 12.51 9.70
N ARG A 201 -9.24 11.57 10.58
CA ARG A 201 -8.31 10.56 11.10
C ARG A 201 -7.78 9.63 10.00
N ILE A 202 -8.62 9.20 9.06
CA ILE A 202 -8.18 8.41 7.89
C ILE A 202 -7.20 9.19 7.02
N LEU A 203 -7.46 10.47 6.73
CA LEU A 203 -6.57 11.28 5.91
C LEU A 203 -5.17 11.40 6.55
N ASN A 204 -5.13 11.60 7.87
CA ASN A 204 -3.87 11.62 8.61
C ASN A 204 -3.20 10.25 8.63
N GLU A 205 -3.95 9.17 8.80
CA GLU A 205 -3.40 7.82 8.76
C GLU A 205 -2.85 7.47 7.37
N ALA A 206 -3.48 7.95 6.30
CA ALA A 206 -2.99 7.71 4.95
C ALA A 206 -1.61 8.37 4.75
N LYS A 207 -1.42 9.59 5.27
CA LYS A 207 -0.09 10.23 5.31
C LYS A 207 0.92 9.40 6.11
N THR A 208 0.53 8.90 7.27
CA THR A 208 1.37 7.97 8.08
C THR A 208 1.74 6.71 7.29
N ALA A 209 0.78 6.09 6.61
CA ALA A 209 0.99 4.91 5.77
C ALA A 209 1.98 5.19 4.63
N PHE A 210 1.91 6.36 3.99
CA PHE A 210 2.88 6.80 2.98
C PHE A 210 4.29 6.96 3.57
N LEU A 211 4.43 7.62 4.71
CA LEU A 211 5.73 7.83 5.37
C LEU A 211 6.36 6.51 5.82
N LEU A 212 5.55 5.59 6.38
CA LEU A 212 6.00 4.24 6.73
C LEU A 212 6.43 3.47 5.48
N ASN A 213 5.68 3.61 4.37
CA ASN A 213 6.06 3.00 3.11
C ASN A 213 7.38 3.55 2.58
N VAL A 214 7.59 4.86 2.62
CA VAL A 214 8.87 5.48 2.22
C VAL A 214 10.03 4.86 3.00
N LYS A 215 9.93 4.78 4.33
CA LYS A 215 10.96 4.15 5.18
C LYS A 215 11.18 2.68 4.86
N VAL A 216 10.12 1.95 4.53
CA VAL A 216 10.24 0.55 4.08
C VAL A 216 10.98 0.47 2.74
N MET A 217 10.68 1.36 1.79
CA MET A 217 11.32 1.34 0.48
C MET A 217 12.79 1.77 0.55
N THR A 218 13.11 2.78 1.36
CA THR A 218 14.49 3.29 1.53
C THR A 218 15.31 2.51 2.55
N GLN A 219 14.66 1.67 3.37
CA GLN A 219 15.27 0.90 4.46
C GLN A 219 15.82 1.76 5.62
N ASP A 220 15.26 2.95 5.82
CA ASP A 220 15.64 3.94 6.86
C ASP A 220 14.84 3.82 8.19
#